data_AF-A0A3Y1S737-F1
#
_entry.id   AF-A0A3Y1S737-F1
#
_cell.length_a   1.000
_cell.length_b   1.000
_cell.length_c   1.000
_cell.angle_alpha   90.00
_cell.angle_beta   90.00
_cell.angle_gamma   90.00
#
_symmetry.space_group_name_H-M   'P 1'
#
loop_
_entity.id
_entity.type
_entity.pdbx_description
1 polymer ?
#
loop_
_entity_poly.entity_id
_entity_poly.type
_entity_poly.pdbx_seq_one_letter_code
_entity_poly.pdbx_strand_id
1 'polypeptide(L)' 'MNYSACKWYQSSVAMNHFIGGKSGGSIYYKPIQCPTGFIMTGTRMYGIGDGVDEEHVDAYCCPFG' A
#
# COMPACT_ATOMS: atom_id res chain seq x y z
N MET A 1 -15.64 15.66 7.47
CA MET A 1 -14.62 15.04 6.60
C MET A 1 -14.49 15.87 5.34
N ASN A 2 -13.37 16.57 5.16
CA ASN A 2 -13.05 17.26 3.92
C ASN A 2 -12.58 16.25 2.86
N TYR A 3 -13.54 15.74 2.08
CA TYR A 3 -13.28 14.72 1.06
C TYR A 3 -12.39 15.21 -0.10
N SER A 4 -12.29 16.52 -0.34
CA SER A 4 -11.45 17.05 -1.42
C SER A 4 -9.95 16.96 -1.11
N ALA A 5 -9.58 16.73 0.14
CA ALA A 5 -8.20 16.56 0.58
C ALA A 5 -7.78 15.09 0.72
N CYS A 6 -8.69 14.15 0.43
CA CYS A 6 -8.39 12.72 0.45
C CYS A 6 -7.51 12.32 -0.74
N LYS A 7 -6.51 11.47 -0.50
CA LYS A 7 -5.63 10.98 -1.57
C LYS A 7 -5.09 9.59 -1.28
N TRP A 8 -4.60 8.97 -2.35
CA TRP A 8 -3.93 7.68 -2.30
C TRP A 8 -2.50 7.83 -1.78
N TYR A 9 -2.10 6.93 -0.90
CA TYR A 9 -0.75 6.77 -0.40
C TYR A 9 -0.27 5.35 -0.69
N GLN A 10 0.98 5.24 -1.11
CA GLN A 10 1.66 3.98 -1.41
C GLN A 10 2.78 3.73 -0.40
N SER A 11 3.13 2.47 -0.18
CA SER A 11 4.28 2.11 0.65
C SER A 11 5.57 2.71 0.08
N SER A 12 6.50 3.13 0.94
CA SER A 12 7.84 3.54 0.50
C SER A 12 8.64 2.39 -0.11
N VAL A 13 8.25 1.15 0.17
CA VAL A 13 8.83 -0.08 -0.38
C VAL A 13 7.88 -0.76 -1.38
N ALA A 14 6.94 0.02 -1.95
CA ALA A 14 5.97 -0.46 -2.93
C ALA A 14 6.65 -1.22 -4.08
N MET A 15 7.74 -0.69 -4.63
CA MET A 15 8.44 -1.27 -5.79
C MET A 15 9.63 -2.15 -5.40
N ASN A 16 9.75 -2.53 -4.12
CA ASN A 16 10.82 -3.41 -3.69
C ASN A 16 10.51 -4.85 -4.12
N HIS A 17 11.32 -5.37 -5.03
CA HIS A 17 11.27 -6.76 -5.43
C HIS A 17 11.82 -7.65 -4.31
N PHE A 18 10.95 -8.45 -3.69
CA PHE A 18 11.34 -9.48 -2.73
C PHE A 18 11.56 -10.82 -3.44
N ILE A 19 12.82 -11.21 -3.63
CA ILE A 19 13.18 -12.50 -4.24
C ILE A 19 12.96 -13.61 -3.20
N GLY A 20 11.79 -14.25 -3.19
CA GLY A 20 11.46 -15.29 -2.18
C GLY A 20 10.52 -16.41 -2.62
N GLY A 21 10.04 -16.41 -3.85
CA GLY A 21 9.05 -17.38 -4.34
C GLY A 21 9.65 -18.70 -4.81
N LYS A 22 10.15 -19.57 -3.91
CA LYS A 22 10.26 -21.02 -4.21
C LYS A 22 9.98 -22.01 -3.07
N SER A 23 10.24 -21.69 -1.80
CA SER A 23 10.02 -22.66 -0.71
C SER A 23 9.93 -21.97 0.65
N GLY A 24 8.74 -21.54 1.08
CA GLY A 24 8.51 -21.11 2.48
C GLY A 24 9.37 -19.94 2.97
N GLY A 25 9.63 -18.95 2.12
CA GLY A 25 10.41 -17.75 2.47
C GLY A 25 9.62 -16.74 3.32
N SER A 26 10.36 -15.92 4.08
CA SER A 26 9.86 -14.89 5.00
C SER A 26 8.71 -14.07 4.41
N ILE A 27 7.62 -13.87 5.17
CA ILE A 27 6.54 -12.96 4.77
C ILE A 27 7.14 -11.54 4.63
N TYR A 28 7.15 -11.00 3.43
CA TYR A 28 7.61 -9.64 3.17
C TYR A 28 6.41 -8.69 3.19
N TYR A 29 6.37 -7.77 4.15
CA TYR A 29 5.31 -6.78 4.27
C TYR A 29 5.71 -5.48 3.58
N LYS A 30 4.78 -4.89 2.80
CA LYS A 30 4.88 -3.53 2.25
C LYS A 30 3.96 -2.60 3.05
N PRO A 31 4.40 -2.03 4.19
CA PRO A 31 3.52 -1.28 5.08
C PRO A 31 3.11 0.05 4.46
N ILE A 32 1.86 0.45 4.70
CA ILE A 32 1.34 1.76 4.35
C ILE A 32 0.54 2.35 5.52
N GLN A 33 0.82 3.60 5.86
CA GLN A 33 0.15 4.30 6.95
C GLN A 33 -0.24 5.70 6.49
N CYS A 34 -1.45 6.12 6.86
CA CYS A 34 -1.87 7.50 6.66
C CYS A 34 -1.03 8.46 7.50
N PRO A 35 -0.70 9.66 7.01
CA PRO A 35 0.01 10.66 7.80
C PRO A 35 -0.77 11.06 9.06
N THR A 36 -0.06 11.64 10.04
CA THR A 36 -0.68 12.24 11.21
C THR A 36 -1.77 13.23 10.79
N GLY A 37 -2.93 13.15 11.42
CA GLY A 37 -4.08 13.99 11.07
C GLY A 37 -4.95 13.41 9.95
N PHE A 38 -4.67 12.21 9.44
CA PHE A 38 -5.49 11.51 8.46
C PHE A 38 -5.98 10.15 8.98
N ILE A 39 -7.12 9.69 8.48
CA ILE A 39 -7.70 8.37 8.72
C ILE A 39 -7.80 7.60 7.41
N MET A 40 -7.54 6.29 7.46
CA MET A 40 -7.74 5.40 6.31
C MET A 40 -9.25 5.19 6.09
N THR A 41 -9.73 5.46 4.88
CA THR A 41 -11.15 5.28 4.52
C THR A 41 -11.36 4.24 3.42
N GLY A 42 -10.27 3.71 2.86
CA GLY A 42 -10.34 2.69 1.82
C GLY A 42 -8.97 2.15 1.45
N THR A 43 -8.99 1.05 0.71
CA THR A 43 -7.80 0.42 0.12
C THR A 43 -8.05 0.14 -1.35
N ARG A 44 -6.98 0.08 -2.14
CA ARG A 44 -7.02 -0.52 -3.47
C ARG A 44 -5.88 -1.51 -3.62
N MET A 45 -6.17 -2.59 -4.34
CA MET A 45 -5.21 -3.61 -4.72
C MET A 45 -5.08 -3.58 -6.24
N TYR A 46 -3.86 -3.53 -6.74
CA TYR A 46 -3.58 -3.71 -8.16
C TYR A 46 -2.31 -4.55 -8.33
N GLY A 47 -2.33 -5.43 -9.32
CA GLY A 47 -1.15 -6.16 -9.76
C GLY A 47 -0.46 -5.44 -10.90
N ILE A 48 0.87 -5.49 -10.93
CA ILE A 48 1.67 -5.04 -12.07
C ILE A 48 2.33 -6.31 -12.64
N GLY A 49 1.99 -6.71 -13.88
CA GLY A 49 2.66 -7.83 -14.56
C GLY A 49 4.07 -7.44 -14.99
N ASP A 50 5.11 -8.27 -14.90
CA ASP A 50 5.19 -9.69 -15.26
C ASP A 50 6.14 -10.46 -14.31
N GLY A 51 5.68 -11.56 -13.71
CA GLY A 51 6.52 -12.48 -12.92
C GLY A 51 6.83 -12.07 -11.47
N VAL A 52 6.12 -11.10 -10.91
CA VAL A 52 6.35 -10.64 -9.53
C VAL A 52 5.05 -10.75 -8.73
N ASP A 53 5.07 -11.53 -7.65
CA ASP A 53 4.13 -11.39 -6.53
C ASP A 53 4.34 -9.99 -5.91
N GLU A 54 3.91 -8.95 -6.63
CA GLU A 54 3.86 -7.56 -6.16
C GLU A 54 2.42 -7.11 -6.03
N GLU A 55 1.70 -7.73 -5.10
CA GLU A 55 0.46 -7.19 -4.56
C GLU A 55 0.73 -5.80 -3.97
N HIS A 56 0.36 -4.77 -4.74
CA HIS A 56 0.38 -3.40 -4.25
C HIS A 56 -0.91 -3.11 -3.50
N VAL A 57 -0.77 -2.72 -2.23
CA VAL A 57 -1.87 -2.19 -1.42
C VAL A 57 -1.62 -0.70 -1.18
N ASP A 58 -2.47 0.14 -1.77
CA ASP A 58 -2.47 1.57 -1.47
C ASP A 58 -3.60 1.90 -0.49
N ALA A 59 -3.34 2.89 0.37
CA ALA A 59 -4.31 3.42 1.32
C ALA A 59 -4.94 4.71 0.81
N TYR A 60 -6.26 4.81 0.85
CA TYR A 60 -6.96 6.08 0.69
C TYR A 60 -7.10 6.75 2.05
N CYS A 61 -6.45 7.90 2.21
CA CYS A 61 -6.39 8.61 3.47
C CYS A 61 -7.08 9.97 3.35
N CYS A 62 -7.93 10.27 4.33
CA CYS A 62 -8.69 11.52 4.44
C CYS A 62 -8.34 12.25 5.73
N PRO A 63 -8.25 13.60 5.75
CA PRO A 63 -7.96 14.33 6.98
C PRO A 63 -9.09 14.18 8.01
N PHE A 64 -8.73 14.21 9.29
CA PHE A 64 -9.68 14.41 10.38
C PHE A 64 -10.28 15.82 10.26
N GLY A 65 -11.60 15.91 10.15
CA GLY A 65 -12.31 17.20 10.04
C GLY A 65 -13.50 17.09 9.12
#